data_AF-A0A1M6WL43-F1
#
_entry.id   AF-A0A1M6WL43-F1
#
_cell.length_a   1.000
_cell.length_b   1.000
_cell.length_c   1.000
_cell.angle_alpha   90.00
_cell.angle_beta   90.00
_cell.angle_gamma   90.00
#
_symmetry.space_group_name_H-M   'P 1'
#
loop_
_entity.id
_entity.type
_entity.pdbx_description
1 polymer ?
#
loop_
_entity_poly.entity_id
_entity_poly.type
_entity_poly.pdbx_seq_one_letter_code
_entity_poly.pdbx_strand_id
1 'polypeptide(L)'
;MNANCLNQKNIEIYLHYLKEQEKSTGTLEKYKRELYELLTFLSGKNESKEELISWKAKLEQKYCPACVNGRLVAANGFFSFFGRYDLRMKLLRIQKEIFAKEEKELTKAEYARLVHAAEKKGNQRLSLVIQTICATGIACLNCSILQWIL
;
A
#
# COMPACT_ATOMS: atom_id res chain seq x y z
N MET A 1 18.17 -24.87 17.71
CA MET A 1 16.96 -24.17 18.19
C MET A 1 16.81 -22.90 17.38
N ASN A 2 15.88 -22.86 16.41
CA ASN A 2 15.65 -21.64 15.63
C ASN A 2 14.86 -20.68 16.51
N ALA A 3 15.53 -19.68 17.06
CA ALA A 3 14.88 -18.67 17.87
C ALA A 3 13.89 -17.89 16.98
N ASN A 4 12.61 -17.95 17.33
CA ASN A 4 11.55 -17.17 16.70
C ASN A 4 11.83 -15.68 16.96
N CYS A 5 12.15 -14.93 15.90
CA CYS A 5 12.48 -13.51 15.98
C CYS A 5 11.22 -12.62 15.88
N LEU A 6 10.12 -13.13 15.34
CA LEU A 6 8.85 -12.45 15.19
C LEU A 6 8.04 -12.57 16.49
N ASN A 7 8.09 -11.51 17.28
CA ASN A 7 7.24 -11.33 18.46
C ASN A 7 6.94 -9.83 18.62
N GLN A 8 5.97 -9.52 19.48
CA GLN A 8 5.52 -8.14 19.69
C GLN A 8 6.66 -7.19 20.08
N LYS A 9 7.56 -7.62 20.97
CA LYS A 9 8.70 -6.81 21.43
C LYS A 9 9.65 -6.48 20.29
N ASN A 10 9.97 -7.48 19.47
CA ASN A 10 10.88 -7.33 18.33
C ASN A 10 10.28 -6.48 17.21
N ILE A 11 8.95 -6.54 17.02
CA ILE A 11 8.23 -5.64 16.10
C ILE A 11 8.38 -4.19 16.56
N GLU A 12 8.15 -3.89 17.84
CA GLU A 12 8.29 -2.54 18.38
C GLU A 12 9.75 -2.03 18.26
N ILE A 13 10.75 -2.89 18.51
CA ILE A 13 12.17 -2.55 18.28
C ILE A 13 12.42 -2.18 16.82
N TYR A 14 11.90 -2.98 15.88
CA TYR A 14 12.06 -2.70 14.45
C TYR A 14 11.33 -1.40 14.04
N LEU A 15 10.15 -1.12 14.58
CA LEU A 15 9.42 0.13 14.32
C LEU A 15 10.17 1.35 14.86
N HIS A 16 10.79 1.23 16.03
CA HIS A 16 11.67 2.28 16.57
C HIS A 16 12.85 2.55 15.65
N TYR A 17 13.53 1.49 15.21
CA TYR A 17 14.61 1.61 14.23
C TYR A 17 14.14 2.31 12.94
N LEU A 18 12.99 1.94 12.39
CA LEU A 18 12.45 2.60 11.19
C LEU A 18 12.13 4.09 11.42
N LYS A 19 11.74 4.46 12.63
CA LYS A 19 11.52 5.85 13.02
C LYS A 19 12.83 6.65 13.02
N GLU A 20 13.92 6.06 13.52
CA GLU A 20 15.27 6.65 13.45
C GLU A 20 15.77 6.77 12.01
N GLN A 21 15.33 5.88 11.11
CA GLN A 21 15.59 5.98 9.66
C GLN A 21 14.65 6.96 8.93
N GLU A 22 14.02 7.87 9.66
CA GLU A 22 13.14 8.93 9.15
C GLU A 22 11.99 8.43 8.25
N LYS A 23 11.51 7.20 8.47
CA LYS A 23 10.32 6.70 7.76
C LYS A 23 9.08 7.48 8.17
N SER A 24 8.22 7.76 7.18
CA SER A 24 6.97 8.46 7.43
C SER A 24 6.07 7.68 8.40
N THR A 25 5.30 8.39 9.21
CA THR A 25 4.33 7.81 10.15
C THR A 25 3.35 6.87 9.45
N GLY A 26 2.91 7.22 8.23
CA GLY A 26 2.04 6.37 7.42
C GLY A 26 2.69 5.03 7.03
N THR A 27 4.01 5.01 6.81
CA THR A 27 4.76 3.76 6.52
C THR A 27 4.94 2.92 7.78
N LEU A 28 5.21 3.56 8.92
CA LEU A 28 5.34 2.88 10.22
C LEU A 28 4.03 2.17 10.62
N GLU A 29 2.90 2.88 10.57
CA GLU A 29 1.59 2.31 10.88
C GLU A 29 1.20 1.18 9.92
N LYS A 30 1.54 1.34 8.64
CA LYS A 30 1.35 0.28 7.65
C LYS A 30 2.16 -0.96 8.04
N TYR A 31 3.46 -0.81 8.26
CA TYR A 31 4.33 -1.95 8.59
C TYR A 31 3.94 -2.60 9.91
N LYS A 32 3.54 -1.80 10.91
CA LYS A 32 2.99 -2.31 12.16
C LYS A 32 1.82 -3.25 11.90
N ARG A 33 0.77 -2.79 11.20
CA ARG A 33 -0.39 -3.63 10.89
C ARG A 33 -0.01 -4.91 10.14
N GLU A 34 0.87 -4.81 9.16
CA GLU A 34 1.29 -5.95 8.33
C GLU A 34 2.11 -6.98 9.12
N LEU A 35 2.99 -6.54 10.02
CA LEU A 35 3.79 -7.42 10.88
C LEU A 35 2.96 -8.08 11.98
N TYR A 36 1.99 -7.36 12.55
CA TYR A 36 1.05 -7.95 13.50
C TYR A 36 0.12 -8.97 12.83
N GLU A 37 -0.36 -8.71 11.61
CA GLU A 37 -1.12 -9.69 10.81
C GLU A 37 -0.30 -10.96 10.58
N LEU A 38 0.99 -10.82 10.25
CA LEU A 38 1.91 -11.95 10.11
C LEU A 38 2.14 -12.68 11.44
N LEU A 39 2.31 -11.95 12.56
CA LEU A 39 2.48 -12.54 13.89
C LEU A 39 1.24 -13.37 14.29
N THR A 40 0.04 -12.84 14.06
CA THR A 40 -1.21 -13.58 14.29
C THR A 40 -1.30 -14.81 13.38
N PHE A 41 -0.89 -14.70 12.12
CA PHE A 41 -0.88 -15.84 11.20
C PHE A 41 0.06 -16.97 11.63
N LEU A 42 1.22 -16.61 12.19
CA LEU A 42 2.24 -17.54 12.67
C LEU A 42 2.04 -17.95 14.13
N SER A 43 0.99 -17.49 14.80
CA SER A 43 0.69 -17.86 16.18
C SER A 43 0.54 -19.39 16.30
N GLY A 44 1.37 -20.01 17.14
CA GLY A 44 1.42 -21.47 17.32
C GLY A 44 2.20 -22.22 16.23
N LYS A 45 2.90 -21.51 15.34
CA LYS A 45 3.73 -22.09 14.27
C LYS A 45 5.19 -21.66 14.42
N ASN A 46 6.09 -22.42 13.82
CA ASN A 46 7.49 -22.02 13.71
C ASN A 46 7.68 -21.02 12.56
N GLU A 47 8.67 -20.14 12.71
CA GLU A 47 9.14 -19.26 11.63
C GLU A 47 9.95 -20.06 10.60
N SER A 48 9.24 -20.88 9.82
CA SER A 48 9.81 -21.66 8.74
C SER A 48 9.51 -21.03 7.38
N LYS A 49 10.31 -21.41 6.38
CA LYS A 49 10.13 -20.91 5.02
C LYS A 49 8.80 -21.34 4.43
N GLU A 50 8.37 -22.55 4.75
CA GLU A 50 7.15 -23.18 4.30
C GLU A 50 5.92 -22.41 4.80
N GLU A 51 5.90 -22.02 6.07
CA GLU A 51 4.81 -21.23 6.64
C GLU A 51 4.72 -19.83 6.03
N LEU A 52 5.87 -19.21 5.73
CA LEU A 52 5.91 -17.91 5.04
C LEU A 52 5.42 -18.02 3.58
N ILE A 53 5.72 -19.12 2.89
CA ILE A 53 5.17 -19.39 1.55
C ILE A 53 3.65 -19.59 1.62
N SER A 54 3.15 -20.32 2.61
CA SER A 54 1.71 -20.50 2.85
C SER A 54 1.01 -19.17 3.15
N TRP A 55 1.63 -18.32 3.97
CA TRP A 55 1.15 -16.95 4.22
C TRP A 55 1.06 -16.15 2.92
N LYS A 56 2.13 -16.15 2.11
CA LYS A 56 2.18 -15.45 0.83
C LYS A 56 1.07 -15.93 -0.12
N ALA A 57 0.85 -17.24 -0.23
CA ALA A 57 -0.21 -17.80 -1.07
C ALA A 57 -1.61 -17.33 -0.62
N LYS A 58 -1.86 -17.21 0.69
CA LYS A 58 -3.12 -16.65 1.21
C LYS A 58 -3.27 -15.16 0.89
N LEU A 59 -2.18 -14.40 0.93
CA LEU A 59 -2.21 -12.99 0.55
C LEU A 59 -2.55 -12.81 -0.94
N GLU A 60 -1.99 -13.66 -1.81
CA GLU A 60 -2.25 -13.65 -3.26
C GLU A 60 -3.72 -13.92 -3.59
N GLN A 61 -4.41 -14.74 -2.81
CA GLN A 61 -5.84 -15.02 -3.00
C GLN A 61 -6.74 -13.85 -2.61
N LYS A 62 -6.29 -12.99 -1.68
CA LYS A 62 -7.13 -11.96 -1.04
C LYS A 62 -6.82 -10.54 -1.52
N TYR A 63 -5.61 -10.29 -1.99
CA TYR A 63 -5.12 -8.94 -2.25
C TYR A 63 -4.47 -8.81 -3.63
N CYS A 64 -4.53 -7.60 -4.21
CA CYS A 64 -3.84 -7.32 -5.46
C CYS A 64 -2.31 -7.40 -5.29
N PRO A 65 -1.54 -7.70 -6.36
CA PRO A 65 -0.10 -7.93 -6.28
C PRO A 65 0.70 -6.79 -5.63
N ALA A 66 0.28 -5.53 -5.82
CA ALA A 66 0.93 -4.38 -5.21
C ALA A 66 0.77 -4.35 -3.68
N CYS A 67 -0.43 -4.71 -3.18
CA CYS A 67 -0.69 -4.83 -1.75
C CYS A 67 0.07 -6.01 -1.13
N VAL A 68 0.14 -7.15 -1.83
CA VAL A 68 0.95 -8.30 -1.39
C VAL A 68 2.43 -7.89 -1.30
N ASN A 69 2.96 -7.21 -2.31
CA ASN A 69 4.35 -6.74 -2.29
C ASN A 69 4.62 -5.76 -1.13
N GLY A 70 3.67 -4.87 -0.79
CA GLY A 70 3.80 -4.01 0.39
C GLY A 70 4.04 -4.81 1.66
N ARG A 71 3.20 -5.80 1.93
CA ARG A 71 3.32 -6.72 3.07
C ARG A 71 4.62 -7.51 3.06
N LEU A 72 5.01 -8.03 1.90
CA LEU A 72 6.26 -8.77 1.74
C LEU A 72 7.49 -7.88 1.98
N VAL A 73 7.45 -6.61 1.60
CA VAL A 73 8.54 -5.66 1.86
C VAL A 73 8.65 -5.40 3.37
N ALA A 74 7.54 -5.17 4.07
CA ALA A 74 7.54 -4.98 5.52
C ALA A 74 8.14 -6.19 6.24
N ALA A 75 7.67 -7.41 5.90
CA ALA A 75 8.18 -8.65 6.46
C ALA A 75 9.66 -8.90 6.13
N ASN A 76 10.07 -8.70 4.87
CA ASN A 76 11.46 -8.87 4.47
C ASN A 76 12.41 -7.89 5.15
N GLY A 77 11.99 -6.64 5.34
CA GLY A 77 12.75 -5.63 6.08
C GLY A 77 12.95 -6.05 7.54
N PHE A 78 11.88 -6.52 8.18
CA PHE A 78 11.94 -7.07 9.54
C PHE A 78 12.92 -8.24 9.65
N PHE A 79 12.82 -9.25 8.78
CA PHE A 79 13.72 -10.40 8.81
C PHE A 79 15.17 -10.01 8.53
N SER A 80 15.40 -9.04 7.64
CA SER A 80 16.75 -8.53 7.35
C SER A 80 17.35 -7.81 8.56
N PHE A 81 16.55 -7.05 9.30
CA PHE A 81 16.98 -6.38 10.53
C PHE A 81 17.43 -7.36 11.62
N PHE A 82 16.77 -8.52 11.73
CA PHE A 82 17.18 -9.61 12.64
C PHE A 82 18.20 -10.60 12.02
N GLY A 83 18.74 -10.30 10.83
CA GLY A 83 19.73 -11.16 10.17
C GLY A 83 19.19 -12.47 9.59
N ARG A 84 17.87 -12.66 9.58
CA ARG A 84 17.16 -13.86 9.08
C ARG A 84 16.92 -13.79 7.58
N TYR A 85 17.99 -13.69 6.81
CA TYR A 85 17.91 -13.63 5.34
C TYR A 85 17.33 -14.91 4.71
N ASP A 86 17.44 -16.04 5.41
CA ASP A 86 16.84 -17.33 5.05
C ASP A 86 15.31 -17.23 4.91
N LEU A 87 14.67 -16.37 5.70
CA LEU A 87 13.21 -16.22 5.71
C LEU A 87 12.68 -15.26 4.63
N ARG A 88 13.53 -14.50 3.94
CA ARG A 88 13.10 -13.49 2.95
C ARG A 88 12.31 -14.07 1.77
N MET A 89 11.12 -13.54 1.53
CA MET A 89 10.25 -13.96 0.43
C MET A 89 10.54 -13.17 -0.85
N LYS A 90 10.43 -13.85 -1.99
CA LYS A 90 10.46 -13.18 -3.30
C LYS A 90 9.19 -12.36 -3.50
N LEU A 91 9.36 -11.10 -3.89
CA LEU A 91 8.24 -10.24 -4.29
C LEU A 91 7.58 -10.80 -5.55
N LEU A 92 6.29 -10.50 -5.71
CA LEU A 92 5.57 -10.78 -6.94
C LEU A 92 6.09 -9.89 -8.06
N ARG A 93 6.38 -10.51 -9.20
CA ARG A 93 6.77 -9.81 -10.41
C ARG A 93 5.53 -9.08 -10.94
N ILE A 94 5.48 -7.78 -10.69
CA ILE A 94 4.52 -6.90 -11.35
C ILE A 94 5.18 -6.48 -12.66
N GLN A 95 4.67 -6.99 -13.78
CA GLN A 95 4.98 -6.39 -15.06
C GLN A 95 4.31 -5.03 -15.05
N LYS A 96 5.10 -3.95 -15.01
CA LYS A 96 4.58 -2.61 -15.28
C LYS A 96 4.13 -2.63 -16.73
N GLU A 97 2.83 -2.74 -16.96
CA GLU A 97 2.27 -2.22 -18.20
C GLU A 97 2.66 -0.74 -18.24
N ILE A 98 3.54 -0.39 -19.18
CA ILE A 98 3.97 0.99 -19.43
C ILE A 98 2.79 1.85 -19.92
N PHE A 99 1.67 1.19 -20.25
CA PHE A 99 0.39 1.80 -20.51
C PHE A 99 -0.41 1.79 -19.21
N ALA A 100 -0.59 2.98 -18.63
CA ALA A 100 -1.67 3.17 -17.69
C ALA A 100 -2.96 2.68 -18.34
N LYS A 101 -3.63 1.70 -17.73
CA LYS A 101 -5.02 1.38 -18.10
C LYS A 101 -5.81 2.69 -18.12
N GLU A 102 -6.47 2.97 -19.23
CA GLU A 102 -7.39 4.10 -19.43
C GLU A 102 -8.48 4.19 -18.32
N GLU A 103 -8.66 3.12 -17.53
CA GLU A 103 -9.51 3.05 -16.33
C GLU A 103 -9.15 4.06 -15.21
N LYS A 104 -8.06 4.83 -15.33
CA LYS A 104 -7.74 5.94 -14.41
C LYS A 104 -7.98 7.33 -14.99
N GLU A 105 -8.52 7.44 -16.20
CA GLU A 105 -9.00 8.71 -16.71
C GLU A 105 -10.44 8.92 -16.27
N LEU A 106 -10.66 9.98 -15.50
CA LEU A 106 -11.97 10.33 -14.98
C LEU A 106 -12.84 10.79 -16.15
N THR A 107 -13.85 10.00 -16.53
CA THR A 107 -14.69 10.36 -17.67
C THR A 107 -15.51 11.62 -17.37
N LYS A 108 -15.89 12.38 -18.41
CA LYS A 108 -16.72 13.60 -18.25
C LYS A 108 -17.99 13.34 -17.43
N ALA A 109 -18.59 12.17 -17.59
CA ALA A 109 -19.78 11.77 -16.84
C ALA A 109 -19.49 11.52 -15.35
N GLU A 110 -18.33 10.97 -15.01
CA GLU A 110 -17.92 10.76 -13.62
C GLU A 110 -17.56 12.07 -12.93
N TYR A 111 -16.90 12.98 -13.64
CA TYR A 111 -16.64 14.34 -13.17
C TYR A 111 -17.95 15.06 -12.83
N ALA A 112 -18.91 15.07 -13.78
CA ALA A 112 -20.19 15.71 -13.58
C ALA A 112 -20.96 15.11 -12.38
N ARG A 113 -20.92 13.78 -12.20
CA ARG A 113 -21.51 13.12 -11.04
C ARG A 113 -20.85 13.52 -9.72
N LEU A 114 -19.52 13.64 -9.68
CA LEU A 114 -18.77 14.04 -8.49
C LEU A 114 -19.06 15.50 -8.08
N VAL A 115 -19.07 16.41 -9.06
CA VAL A 115 -19.41 17.83 -8.83
C VAL A 115 -20.85 17.95 -8.35
N HIS A 116 -21.80 17.30 -9.02
CA HIS A 116 -23.20 17.34 -8.65
C HIS A 116 -23.47 16.71 -7.27
N ALA A 117 -22.76 15.63 -6.93
CA ALA A 117 -22.86 15.02 -5.60
C ALA A 117 -22.30 15.93 -4.49
N ALA A 118 -21.23 16.68 -4.77
CA ALA A 118 -20.67 17.66 -3.83
C ALA A 118 -21.59 18.87 -3.63
N GLU A 119 -22.22 19.35 -4.70
CA GLU A 119 -23.22 20.43 -4.66
C GLU A 119 -24.49 20.03 -3.92
N LYS A 120 -25.02 18.82 -4.20
CA LYS A 120 -26.21 18.29 -3.53
C LYS A 120 -26.01 18.06 -2.02
N LYS A 121 -24.76 17.88 -1.58
CA LYS A 121 -24.38 17.80 -0.16
C LYS A 121 -24.16 19.19 0.49
N GLY A 122 -24.43 20.28 -0.21
CA GLY A 122 -24.26 21.66 0.28
C GLY A 122 -22.80 22.06 0.52
N ASN A 123 -21.83 21.24 0.11
CA ASN A 123 -20.42 21.47 0.36
C ASN A 123 -19.78 22.16 -0.83
N GLN A 124 -20.13 23.44 -1.00
CA GLN A 124 -19.64 24.30 -2.09
C GLN A 124 -18.11 24.35 -2.14
N ARG A 125 -17.44 24.28 -0.97
CA ARG A 125 -15.98 24.25 -0.88
C ARG A 125 -15.39 22.99 -1.54
N LEU A 126 -16.03 21.84 -1.37
CA LEU A 126 -15.60 20.59 -2.02
C LEU A 126 -15.79 20.64 -3.54
N SER A 127 -16.91 21.20 -4.00
CA SER A 127 -17.16 21.41 -5.44
C SER A 127 -16.08 22.31 -6.06
N LEU A 128 -15.77 23.44 -5.40
CA LEU A 128 -14.77 24.39 -5.89
C LEU A 128 -13.36 23.79 -5.93
N VAL A 129 -13.00 22.97 -4.94
CA VAL A 129 -11.70 22.28 -4.88
C VAL A 129 -11.59 21.25 -6.01
N ILE A 130 -12.64 20.47 -6.28
CA ILE A 130 -12.67 19.52 -7.41
C ILE A 130 -12.50 20.27 -8.74
N GLN A 131 -13.20 21.39 -8.93
CA GLN A 131 -13.09 22.22 -10.13
C GLN A 131 -11.67 22.81 -10.29
N THR A 132 -11.07 23.30 -9.20
CA THR A 132 -9.74 23.95 -9.21
C THR A 132 -8.63 22.94 -9.49
N ILE A 133 -8.68 21.75 -8.91
CA ILE A 133 -7.70 20.69 -9.14
C ILE A 133 -7.77 20.21 -10.60
N CYS A 134 -8.96 20.11 -11.18
CA CYS A 134 -9.14 19.75 -12.58
C CYS A 134 -8.67 20.86 -13.54
N ALA A 135 -8.90 22.14 -13.21
CA ALA A 135 -8.48 23.28 -14.04
C ALA A 135 -6.95 23.50 -14.01
N THR A 136 -6.29 23.17 -12.90
CA THR A 136 -4.84 23.41 -12.73
C THR A 136 -3.95 22.26 -13.21
N GLY A 137 -4.51 21.12 -13.60
CA GLY A 137 -3.77 19.99 -14.18
C GLY A 137 -2.78 19.30 -13.24
N ILE A 138 -2.74 19.67 -11.95
CA ILE A 138 -1.71 19.23 -10.97
C ILE A 138 -1.74 17.71 -10.70
N ALA A 139 -2.81 17.01 -11.09
CA ALA A 139 -2.94 15.56 -10.92
C ALA A 139 -3.44 14.79 -12.16
N CYS A 140 -3.40 15.38 -13.35
CA CYS A 140 -3.66 14.64 -14.60
C CYS A 140 -2.38 14.67 -15.44
N LEU A 141 -1.50 13.70 -15.19
CA LEU A 141 -0.42 13.40 -16.11
C LEU A 141 -1.09 12.84 -17.39
N ASN A 142 -1.18 13.70 -18.40
CA ASN A 142 -1.86 13.53 -19.70
C ASN A 142 -3.39 13.46 -19.61
N CYS A 143 -4.08 14.57 -19.87
CA CYS A 143 -5.46 14.48 -20.35
C CYS A 143 -5.82 15.71 -21.19
N SER A 144 -6.40 15.46 -22.36
CA SER A 144 -6.86 16.39 -23.40
C SER A 144 -8.07 17.25 -22.98
N ILE A 145 -8.21 17.55 -21.69
CA ILE A 145 -9.37 18.23 -21.11
C ILE A 145 -9.25 19.76 -21.19
N LEU A 146 -8.03 20.30 -21.33
CA LEU A 146 -7.79 21.75 -21.41
C LEU A 146 -8.46 22.45 -22.59
N GLN A 147 -9.00 21.71 -23.57
CA GLN A 147 -9.69 22.29 -24.73
C GLN A 147 -11.17 22.61 -24.49
N TRP A 148 -11.71 22.36 -23.29
CA TRP A 148 -13.15 22.46 -23.03
C TRP A 148 -13.54 23.48 -21.95
N ILE A 149 -12.56 24.16 -21.34
CA ILE A 149 -12.77 25.21 -20.32
C ILE A 149 -12.44 26.62 -20.88
N LEU A 150 -11.92 26.71 -22.11
CA LEU A 150 -11.77 27.96 -22.87
C LEU A 150 -12.69 27.97 -24.09
#